data_AF-H1Y6B0-F1
#
_entry.id   AF-H1Y6B0-F1
#
_cell.length_a   1.000
_cell.length_b   1.000
_cell.length_c   1.000
_cell.angle_alpha   90.00
_cell.angle_beta   90.00
_cell.angle_gamma   90.00
#
_symmetry.space_group_name_H-M   'P 1'
#
loop_
_entity.id
_entity.type
_entity.pdbx_description
1 polymer ?
#
loop_
_entity_poly.entity_id
_entity_poly.type
_entity_poly.pdbx_seq_one_letter_code
_entity_poly.pdbx_strand_id
1 'polypeptide(L)'
;MKKINNYSLRICCSLLCLQAFTITSCEHHQKNETIKKKHTAIAKPAASNQEDQVVSLITNLDEVKRKTAEVKKDSKGKRSLVTYVDSPPTGKDPYYWVKVAEDNGGSLVAYYTFAVDGKTHRISYYDVITDSVISLEQWRKTVADNER
;
A
#
# COMPACT_ATOMS: atom_id res chain seq x y z
N MET A 1 -40.56 47.61 21.50
CA MET A 1 -40.40 47.52 22.98
C MET A 1 -39.56 46.28 23.28
N LYS A 2 -38.24 46.44 23.39
CA LYS A 2 -37.40 46.24 24.60
C LYS A 2 -37.62 44.91 25.35
N LYS A 3 -36.64 43.99 25.28
CA LYS A 3 -35.58 43.85 26.30
C LYS A 3 -34.38 43.07 25.75
N ILE A 4 -33.21 43.69 25.92
CA ILE A 4 -31.86 43.13 25.78
C ILE A 4 -31.46 42.67 27.18
N ASN A 5 -30.82 41.51 27.32
CA ASN A 5 -30.13 41.15 28.56
C ASN A 5 -28.64 40.92 28.28
N ASN A 6 -27.82 41.73 28.97
CA ASN A 6 -26.37 41.74 29.04
C ASN A 6 -25.95 41.31 30.46
N TYR A 7 -24.86 40.55 30.56
CA TYR A 7 -23.95 40.46 31.72
C TYR A 7 -22.57 40.18 31.08
N SER A 8 -21.54 41.02 31.03
CA SER A 8 -20.89 42.00 31.91
C SER A 8 -20.12 41.41 33.11
N LEU A 9 -18.80 41.56 33.05
CA LEU A 9 -17.81 41.74 34.14
C LEU A 9 -17.40 40.46 34.92
N ARG A 10 -16.12 40.10 35.12
CA ARG A 10 -14.91 40.90 35.40
C ARG A 10 -13.62 40.20 34.96
N ILE A 11 -12.69 41.02 34.49
CA ILE A 11 -11.25 40.81 34.39
C ILE A 11 -10.67 40.70 35.81
N CYS A 12 -9.73 39.78 36.04
CA CYS A 12 -8.72 39.96 37.07
C CYS A 12 -7.35 39.51 36.56
N CYS A 13 -6.42 40.45 36.63
CA CYS A 13 -5.05 40.42 36.16
C CYS A 13 -4.15 40.29 37.39
N SER A 14 -3.21 39.34 37.40
CA SER A 14 -2.01 39.30 38.27
C SER A 14 -1.09 38.19 37.70
N LEU A 15 -0.16 38.49 36.79
CA LEU A 15 1.23 38.89 37.03
C LEU A 15 2.06 37.89 37.86
N LEU A 16 3.14 37.44 37.19
CA LEU A 16 4.47 37.08 37.70
C LEU A 16 4.62 35.84 38.59
N CYS A 17 5.21 34.79 38.00
CA CYS A 17 6.33 34.07 38.61
C CYS A 17 7.32 33.64 37.52
N LEU A 18 8.34 34.49 37.30
CA LEU A 18 9.63 34.04 36.80
C LEU A 18 10.23 33.11 37.85
N GLN A 19 10.49 31.86 37.49
CA GLN A 19 11.41 30.98 38.23
C GLN A 19 12.34 30.36 37.19
N ALA A 20 13.55 30.90 37.13
CA ALA A 20 14.66 30.36 36.38
C ALA A 20 15.09 29.04 37.04
N PHE A 21 14.79 27.90 36.42
CA PHE A 21 15.48 26.66 36.72
C PHE A 21 16.69 26.56 35.81
N THR A 22 17.84 26.72 36.43
CA THR A 22 19.17 26.55 35.85
C THR A 22 19.31 25.14 35.27
N ILE A 23 19.72 25.10 34.01
CA ILE A 23 20.06 23.91 33.25
C ILE A 23 21.32 23.30 33.87
N THR A 24 21.18 22.23 34.66
CA THR A 24 22.31 21.37 35.02
C THR A 24 22.63 20.50 33.81
N SER A 25 23.58 20.96 33.01
CA SER A 25 24.20 20.20 31.92
C SER A 25 25.06 19.09 32.52
N CYS A 26 24.56 17.85 32.52
CA CYS A 26 25.42 16.68 32.67
C CYS A 26 26.06 16.40 31.31
N GLU A 27 27.36 16.70 31.19
CA GLU A 27 28.20 16.27 30.08
C GLU A 27 28.34 14.75 30.10
N HIS A 28 27.48 14.06 29.36
CA HIS A 28 27.75 12.68 28.96
C HIS A 28 28.57 12.71 27.67
N HIS A 29 29.88 12.59 27.84
CA HIS A 29 30.86 12.46 26.76
C HIS A 29 30.69 11.10 26.06
N GLN A 30 29.71 10.97 25.16
CA GLN A 30 29.66 9.87 24.19
C GLN A 30 30.48 10.26 22.96
N LYS A 31 31.67 9.67 22.88
CA LYS A 31 32.46 9.56 21.65
C LYS A 31 31.59 8.89 20.59
N ASN A 32 31.02 9.66 19.68
CA ASN A 32 30.49 9.12 18.44
C ASN A 32 31.67 8.86 17.51
N GLU A 33 32.22 7.64 17.62
CA GLU A 33 33.04 7.09 16.56
C GLU A 33 32.20 7.02 15.29
N THR A 34 32.68 7.71 14.25
CA THR A 34 32.24 7.53 12.87
C THR A 34 32.51 6.09 12.44
N ILE A 35 31.57 5.18 12.75
CA ILE A 35 31.47 3.90 12.07
C ILE A 35 31.04 4.23 10.64
N LYS A 36 32.02 4.25 9.72
CA LYS A 36 31.77 4.05 8.30
C LYS A 36 31.06 2.71 8.17
N LYS A 37 29.72 2.73 8.19
CA LYS A 37 28.91 1.63 7.69
C LYS A 37 29.21 1.53 6.19
N LYS A 38 30.18 0.70 5.87
CA LYS A 38 30.30 0.08 4.56
C LYS A 38 29.05 -0.78 4.43
N HIS A 39 27.95 -0.18 3.94
CA HIS A 39 26.84 -0.93 3.41
C HIS A 39 27.37 -1.62 2.15
N THR A 40 28.02 -2.76 2.37
CA THR A 40 28.10 -3.81 1.37
C THR A 40 26.65 -4.03 0.94
N ALA A 41 26.33 -3.65 -0.29
CA ALA A 41 25.07 -3.99 -0.91
C ALA A 41 25.01 -5.53 -0.95
N ILE A 42 24.36 -6.12 0.05
CA ILE A 42 23.92 -7.50 -0.01
C ILE A 42 22.88 -7.48 -1.13
N ALA A 43 23.23 -8.04 -2.28
CA ALA A 43 22.33 -8.12 -3.41
C ALA A 43 21.01 -8.75 -2.95
N LYS A 44 19.89 -8.02 -3.15
CA LYS A 44 18.52 -8.54 -3.01
C LYS A 44 18.49 -9.88 -3.78
N PRO A 45 18.13 -11.01 -3.17
CA PRO A 45 18.18 -12.31 -3.86
C PRO A 45 17.33 -12.27 -5.14
N ALA A 46 17.78 -12.92 -6.20
CA ALA A 46 17.19 -12.83 -7.55
C ALA A 46 15.66 -13.03 -7.60
N ALA A 47 15.10 -13.83 -6.67
CA ALA A 47 13.66 -14.01 -6.48
C ALA A 47 12.91 -12.68 -6.35
N SER A 48 13.45 -11.76 -5.55
CA SER A 48 12.83 -10.47 -5.28
C SER A 48 12.88 -9.47 -6.45
N ASN A 49 13.73 -9.71 -7.46
CA ASN A 49 13.70 -8.93 -8.71
C ASN A 49 12.64 -9.48 -9.68
N GLN A 50 12.42 -10.80 -9.68
CA GLN A 50 11.36 -11.44 -10.47
C GLN A 50 9.97 -11.09 -9.92
N GLU A 51 9.79 -11.11 -8.60
CA GLU A 51 8.52 -10.69 -7.98
C GLU A 51 8.18 -9.23 -8.29
N ASP A 52 9.15 -8.31 -8.22
CA ASP A 52 8.95 -6.90 -8.59
C ASP A 52 8.54 -6.77 -10.08
N GLN A 53 9.15 -7.57 -10.97
CA GLN A 53 8.80 -7.60 -12.39
C GLN A 53 7.37 -8.12 -12.61
N VAL A 54 6.99 -9.19 -11.93
CA VAL A 54 5.65 -9.79 -12.01
C VAL A 54 4.58 -8.83 -11.47
N VAL A 55 4.83 -8.19 -10.33
CA VAL A 55 3.94 -7.15 -9.78
C VAL A 55 3.81 -5.99 -10.76
N SER A 56 4.91 -5.51 -11.34
CA SER A 56 4.89 -4.44 -12.34
C SER A 56 4.10 -4.85 -13.59
N LEU A 57 4.28 -6.09 -14.06
CA LEU A 57 3.55 -6.63 -15.21
C LEU A 57 2.03 -6.60 -14.97
N ILE A 58 1.58 -7.10 -13.83
CA ILE A 58 0.14 -7.13 -13.47
C ILE A 58 -0.40 -5.72 -13.20
N THR A 59 0.34 -4.89 -12.47
CA THR A 59 -0.05 -3.49 -12.20
C THR A 59 -0.23 -2.69 -13.49
N ASN A 60 0.49 -3.05 -14.55
CA ASN A 60 0.45 -2.35 -15.81
C ASN A 60 -0.69 -2.75 -16.76
N LEU A 61 -1.45 -3.81 -16.44
CA LEU A 61 -2.64 -4.19 -17.18
C LEU A 61 -3.70 -3.08 -17.12
N ASP A 62 -4.38 -2.83 -18.24
CA ASP A 62 -5.37 -1.74 -18.34
C ASP A 62 -6.55 -1.98 -17.40
N GLU A 63 -6.98 -3.23 -17.28
CA GLU A 63 -7.99 -3.70 -16.33
C GLU A 63 -7.66 -3.32 -14.87
N VAL A 64 -6.42 -3.56 -14.46
CA VAL A 64 -5.94 -3.25 -13.11
C VAL A 64 -5.88 -1.74 -12.90
N LYS A 65 -5.37 -0.98 -13.88
CA LYS A 65 -5.32 0.48 -13.82
C LYS A 65 -6.71 1.10 -13.73
N ARG A 66 -7.67 0.63 -14.54
CA ARG A 66 -9.04 1.15 -14.52
C ARG A 66 -9.73 0.86 -13.20
N LYS A 67 -9.67 -0.39 -12.70
CA LYS A 67 -10.29 -0.72 -11.41
C LYS A 67 -9.63 0.02 -10.24
N THR A 68 -8.31 0.22 -10.30
CA THR A 68 -7.58 1.04 -9.31
C THR A 68 -8.08 2.49 -9.31
N ALA A 69 -8.27 3.08 -10.50
CA ALA A 69 -8.80 4.43 -10.64
C ALA A 69 -10.26 4.54 -10.17
N GLU A 70 -11.09 3.55 -10.47
CA GLU A 70 -12.48 3.45 -10.02
C GLU A 70 -12.57 3.41 -8.49
N VAL A 71 -11.89 2.46 -7.84
CA VAL A 71 -11.86 2.34 -6.37
C VAL A 71 -11.35 3.63 -5.72
N LYS A 72 -10.31 4.24 -6.30
CA LYS A 72 -9.80 5.53 -5.81
C LYS A 72 -10.83 6.64 -5.95
N LYS A 73 -11.53 6.72 -7.08
CA LYS A 73 -12.59 7.73 -7.30
C LYS A 73 -13.75 7.53 -6.32
N ASP A 74 -14.27 6.32 -6.23
CA ASP A 74 -15.46 5.99 -5.44
C ASP A 74 -15.21 6.14 -3.94
N SER A 75 -13.99 5.85 -3.49
CA SER A 75 -13.55 6.09 -2.11
C SER A 75 -13.14 7.55 -1.82
N LYS A 76 -13.25 8.47 -2.79
CA LYS A 76 -12.76 9.86 -2.70
C LYS A 76 -11.27 9.95 -2.30
N GLY A 77 -10.47 9.05 -2.86
CA GLY A 77 -9.03 8.95 -2.66
C GLY A 77 -8.60 8.22 -1.39
N LYS A 78 -9.55 7.71 -0.57
CA LYS A 78 -9.23 7.05 0.70
C LYS A 78 -8.72 5.62 0.53
N ARG A 79 -9.00 4.99 -0.60
CA ARG A 79 -8.61 3.61 -0.90
C ARG A 79 -8.01 3.50 -2.29
N SER A 80 -7.24 2.45 -2.48
CA SER A 80 -6.62 2.08 -3.74
C SER A 80 -6.41 0.57 -3.75
N LEU A 81 -6.12 0.02 -4.92
CA LEU A 81 -5.72 -1.37 -5.02
C LEU A 81 -4.22 -1.50 -4.84
N VAL A 82 -3.84 -2.60 -4.20
CA VAL A 82 -2.46 -3.07 -4.10
C VAL A 82 -2.30 -4.34 -4.91
N THR A 83 -1.16 -4.48 -5.57
CA THR A 83 -0.78 -5.68 -6.30
C THR A 83 0.38 -6.35 -5.60
N TYR A 84 0.26 -7.64 -5.30
CA TYR A 84 1.29 -8.40 -4.59
C TYR A 84 1.31 -9.86 -5.01
N VAL A 85 2.48 -10.48 -4.88
CA VAL A 85 2.64 -11.94 -5.01
C VAL A 85 2.09 -12.59 -3.75
N ASP A 86 1.04 -13.39 -3.89
CA ASP A 86 0.44 -14.20 -2.83
C ASP A 86 1.27 -15.47 -2.59
N SER A 87 1.74 -16.11 -3.67
CA SER A 87 2.67 -17.23 -3.60
C SER A 87 3.59 -17.30 -4.82
N PRO A 88 4.89 -17.61 -4.63
CA PRO A 88 5.83 -17.78 -5.72
C PRO A 88 5.76 -19.20 -6.33
N PRO A 89 6.36 -19.41 -7.52
CA PRO A 89 6.48 -20.73 -8.11
C PRO A 89 7.19 -21.72 -7.19
N THR A 90 6.75 -22.97 -7.28
CA THR A 90 7.35 -24.14 -6.63
C THR A 90 7.75 -25.19 -7.66
N GLY A 91 8.35 -26.29 -7.22
CA GLY A 91 8.64 -27.41 -8.12
C GLY A 91 7.40 -28.10 -8.70
N LYS A 92 6.21 -27.86 -8.13
CA LYS A 92 4.93 -28.45 -8.56
C LYS A 92 4.01 -27.45 -9.25
N ASP A 93 4.14 -26.18 -8.89
CA ASP A 93 3.31 -25.10 -9.39
C ASP A 93 4.22 -24.05 -10.05
N PRO A 94 4.17 -23.88 -11.38
CA PRO A 94 5.10 -23.00 -12.09
C PRO A 94 4.73 -21.51 -11.99
N TYR A 95 3.64 -21.16 -11.28
CA TYR A 95 3.10 -19.80 -11.32
C TYR A 95 3.50 -18.96 -10.11
N TYR A 96 3.76 -17.68 -10.37
CA TYR A 96 3.53 -16.64 -9.39
C TYR A 96 2.03 -16.39 -9.33
N TRP A 97 1.42 -16.59 -8.17
CA TRP A 97 0.05 -16.20 -7.92
C TRP A 97 0.04 -14.76 -7.43
N VAL A 98 -0.64 -13.89 -8.17
CA VAL A 98 -0.62 -12.45 -7.95
C VAL A 98 -2.04 -11.98 -7.66
N LYS A 99 -2.24 -11.30 -6.54
CA LYS A 99 -3.52 -10.71 -6.17
C LYS A 99 -3.50 -9.20 -6.40
N VAL A 100 -4.63 -8.69 -6.88
CA VAL A 100 -4.95 -7.26 -6.92
C VAL A 100 -6.07 -7.03 -5.94
N ALA A 101 -5.82 -6.33 -4.85
CA ALA A 101 -6.74 -6.26 -3.71
C ALA A 101 -6.94 -4.84 -3.18
N GLU A 102 -8.13 -4.54 -2.68
CA GLU A 102 -8.39 -3.34 -1.87
C GLU A 102 -8.03 -3.61 -0.41
N ASP A 103 -7.32 -2.67 0.22
CA ASP A 103 -7.25 -2.60 1.68
C ASP A 103 -8.49 -1.89 2.23
N ASN A 104 -9.37 -2.65 2.86
CA ASN A 104 -10.60 -2.11 3.46
C ASN A 104 -10.42 -1.65 4.92
N GLY A 105 -9.19 -1.72 5.47
CA GLY A 105 -8.83 -1.35 6.84
C GLY A 105 -8.79 -2.53 7.82
N GLY A 106 -9.24 -3.73 7.43
CA GLY A 106 -9.15 -4.96 8.24
C GLY A 106 -8.66 -6.18 7.46
N SER A 107 -8.80 -6.17 6.14
CA SER A 107 -8.31 -7.22 5.25
C SER A 107 -8.02 -6.70 3.85
N LEU A 108 -7.17 -7.45 3.12
CA LEU A 108 -7.02 -7.30 1.69
C LEU A 108 -8.10 -8.13 0.99
N VAL A 109 -8.99 -7.48 0.26
CA VAL A 109 -10.06 -8.13 -0.52
C VAL A 109 -9.67 -8.13 -1.99
N ALA A 110 -9.39 -9.31 -2.53
CA ALA A 110 -8.95 -9.46 -3.91
C ALA A 110 -10.09 -9.19 -4.90
N TYR A 111 -9.83 -8.33 -5.87
CA TYR A 111 -10.64 -8.11 -7.07
C TYR A 111 -10.25 -9.08 -8.18
N TYR A 112 -8.94 -9.30 -8.34
CA TYR A 112 -8.38 -10.17 -9.36
C TYR A 112 -7.33 -11.09 -8.75
N THR A 113 -7.27 -12.31 -9.27
CA THR A 113 -6.17 -13.25 -9.03
C THR A 113 -5.62 -13.69 -10.38
N PHE A 114 -4.33 -13.44 -10.61
CA PHE A 114 -3.62 -13.83 -11.82
C PHE A 114 -2.60 -14.91 -11.49
N ALA A 115 -2.39 -15.82 -12.45
CA ALA A 115 -1.28 -16.76 -12.45
C ALA A 115 -0.28 -16.33 -13.52
N VAL A 116 0.95 -16.03 -13.13
CA VAL A 116 2.03 -15.61 -14.05
C VAL A 116 3.08 -16.70 -14.13
N ASP A 117 3.27 -17.27 -15.31
CA ASP A 117 4.25 -18.34 -15.52
C ASP A 117 5.65 -17.85 -15.18
N GLY A 118 6.33 -18.51 -14.25
CA GLY A 118 7.61 -18.04 -13.70
C GLY A 118 8.78 -18.07 -14.67
N LYS A 119 8.62 -18.66 -15.87
CA LYS A 119 9.66 -18.72 -16.91
C LYS A 119 9.34 -17.80 -18.09
N THR A 120 8.09 -17.81 -18.53
CA THR A 120 7.64 -17.14 -19.76
C THR A 120 6.95 -15.80 -19.49
N HIS A 121 6.61 -15.52 -18.23
CA HIS A 121 5.80 -14.37 -17.81
C HIS A 121 4.43 -14.29 -18.50
N ARG A 122 3.94 -15.41 -19.06
CA ARG A 122 2.59 -15.48 -19.62
C ARG A 122 1.58 -15.32 -18.50
N ILE A 123 0.63 -14.41 -18.70
CA ILE A 123 -0.42 -14.09 -17.73
C ILE A 123 -1.65 -14.93 -18.03
N SER A 124 -2.17 -15.56 -16.98
CA SER A 124 -3.47 -16.22 -16.95
C SER A 124 -4.32 -15.62 -15.82
N TYR A 125 -5.63 -15.75 -15.93
CA TYR A 125 -6.60 -15.31 -14.94
C TYR A 125 -7.18 -16.53 -14.21
N TYR A 126 -7.37 -16.42 -12.90
CA TYR A 126 -8.08 -17.42 -12.11
C TYR A 126 -9.56 -17.06 -12.03
N ASP A 127 -10.38 -17.85 -12.72
CA ASP A 127 -11.82 -17.75 -12.69
C ASP A 127 -12.38 -18.53 -11.49
N VAL A 128 -12.79 -17.77 -10.47
CA VAL A 128 -13.39 -18.29 -9.23
C VAL A 128 -14.75 -18.95 -9.44
N ILE A 129 -15.46 -18.66 -10.54
CA ILE A 129 -16.78 -19.23 -10.82
C ILE A 129 -16.64 -20.67 -11.31
N THR A 130 -15.67 -20.90 -12.20
CA THR A 130 -15.40 -22.23 -12.77
C THR A 130 -14.28 -22.99 -12.05
N ASP A 131 -13.65 -22.38 -11.04
CA ASP A 131 -12.46 -22.87 -10.35
C ASP A 131 -11.35 -23.28 -11.33
N SER A 132 -11.04 -22.39 -12.27
CA SER A 132 -10.12 -22.69 -13.36
C SER A 132 -9.16 -21.55 -13.69
N VAL A 133 -7.99 -21.90 -14.23
CA VAL A 133 -7.04 -20.93 -14.77
C VAL A 133 -7.21 -20.86 -16.28
N ILE A 134 -7.65 -19.71 -16.77
CA ILE A 134 -7.86 -19.44 -18.20
C ILE A 134 -6.85 -18.40 -18.70
N SER A 135 -6.60 -18.38 -20.01
CA SER A 135 -5.71 -17.34 -20.56
C SER A 135 -6.31 -15.95 -20.33
N LEU A 136 -5.43 -14.93 -20.19
CA LEU A 136 -5.86 -13.54 -20.08
C LEU A 136 -6.78 -13.11 -21.24
N GLU A 137 -6.51 -13.59 -22.46
CA GLU A 137 -7.35 -13.31 -23.63
C GLU A 137 -8.75 -13.95 -23.52
N GLN A 138 -8.84 -15.19 -23.05
CA GLN A 138 -10.14 -15.84 -22.82
C GLN A 138 -10.95 -15.09 -21.78
N TRP A 139 -10.34 -14.72 -20.65
CA TRP A 139 -11.02 -13.93 -19.63
C TRP A 139 -11.49 -12.58 -20.18
N ARG A 140 -10.68 -11.87 -20.97
CA ARG A 140 -11.08 -10.61 -21.62
C ARG A 140 -12.26 -10.73 -22.58
N LYS A 141 -12.63 -11.94 -23.00
CA LYS A 141 -13.84 -12.22 -23.81
C LYS A 141 -15.08 -12.48 -22.94
N THR A 142 -14.91 -12.78 -21.65
CA THR A 142 -16.02 -13.06 -20.72
C THR A 142 -16.49 -11.83 -19.96
N VAL A 143 -15.67 -10.77 -19.88
CA VAL A 143 -15.97 -9.51 -19.20
C VAL A 143 -16.43 -8.45 -20.22
N ALA A 144 -17.44 -7.66 -19.85
CA ALA A 144 -17.87 -6.53 -20.67
C ALA A 144 -16.75 -5.47 -20.77
N ASP A 145 -16.67 -4.72 -21.87
CA ASP A 145 -15.56 -3.78 -22.13
C ASP A 145 -15.36 -2.73 -21.03
N ASN A 146 -16.42 -2.35 -20.32
CA ASN A 146 -16.37 -1.42 -19.17
C ASN A 146 -15.79 -2.07 -17.91
N GLU A 147 -15.99 -3.37 -17.74
CA GLU A 147 -15.50 -4.17 -16.61
C GLU A 147 -14.12 -4.79 -16.90
N ARG A 148 -13.72 -4.83 -18.18
CA ARG A 148 -12.54 -5.54 -18.68
C ARG A 148 -11.24 -5.24 -17.99
#